data_AF-A0A845UBV3-F1
#
_entry.id   AF-A0A845UBV3-F1
#
_cell.length_a   1.000
_cell.length_b   1.000
_cell.length_c   1.000
_cell.angle_alpha   90.00
_cell.angle_beta   90.00
_cell.angle_gamma   90.00
#
_symmetry.space_group_name_H-M   'P 1'
#
loop_
_entity.id
_entity.type
_entity.pdbx_description
1 polymer ?
#
loop_
_entity_poly.entity_id
_entity_poly.type
_entity_poly.pdbx_seq_one_letter_code
_entity_poly.pdbx_strand_id
1 'polypeptide(L)'
;MDQIFLHYVQELLDPLDTLEMLAEADEGMENMIFYMNPAAQKIMEGAHAGLNAELRGADVRTAYGHSIHQFHKDPERIRQILRALVSGAEKKTVRK
;
A
#
# COMPACT_ATOMS: atom_id res chain seq x y z
N MET A 1 5.58 6.45 -14.11
CA MET A 1 6.21 7.10 -12.95
C MET A 1 7.51 7.76 -13.38
N ASP A 2 7.80 8.99 -12.92
CA ASP A 2 9.05 9.71 -13.22
C ASP A 2 10.25 9.05 -12.51
N GLN A 3 11.36 8.82 -13.22
CA GLN A 3 12.60 8.26 -12.68
C GLN A 3 13.21 9.14 -11.59
N ILE A 4 13.12 10.47 -11.74
CA ILE A 4 13.64 11.44 -10.76
C ILE A 4 12.83 11.34 -9.47
N PHE A 5 11.51 11.21 -9.58
CA PHE A 5 10.64 11.04 -8.42
C PHE A 5 10.99 9.78 -7.62
N LEU A 6 11.19 8.65 -8.30
CA LEU A 6 11.56 7.40 -7.63
C LEU A 6 12.91 7.51 -6.92
N HIS A 7 13.88 8.20 -7.54
CA HIS A 7 15.17 8.46 -6.91
C HIS A 7 15.03 9.24 -5.60
N TYR A 8 14.23 10.30 -5.56
CA TYR A 8 13.98 11.05 -4.31
C TYR A 8 13.26 10.20 -3.25
N VAL A 9 12.29 9.38 -3.66
CA VAL A 9 11.60 8.46 -2.75
C VAL A 9 12.61 7.50 -2.11
N GLN A 10 13.51 6.92 -2.89
CA GLN A 10 14.57 6.04 -2.38
C GLN A 10 15.48 6.76 -1.40
N GLU A 11 16.02 7.94 -1.76
CA GLU A 11 16.91 8.69 -0.87
C GLU A 11 16.26 9.06 0.47
N LEU A 12 14.96 9.38 0.45
CA LEU A 12 14.23 9.83 1.64
C LEU A 12 13.73 8.68 2.52
N LEU A 13 13.27 7.58 1.92
CA LEU A 13 12.55 6.53 2.64
C LEU A 13 13.38 5.27 2.88
N ASP A 14 14.44 5.01 2.09
CA ASP A 14 15.32 3.86 2.30
C ASP A 14 16.02 3.86 3.68
N PRO A 15 16.47 5.02 4.22
CA PRO A 15 17.14 5.05 5.52
C PRO A 15 16.21 4.86 6.73
N LEU A 16 14.89 4.90 6.52
CA LEU A 16 13.93 4.81 7.62
C LEU A 16 13.79 3.36 8.10
N ASP A 17 13.83 3.17 9.41
CA ASP A 17 13.56 1.87 10.05
C ASP A 17 12.05 1.53 10.11
N THR A 18 11.18 2.48 9.76
CA THR A 18 9.73 2.28 9.67
C THR A 18 9.35 1.55 8.38
N LEU A 19 8.20 0.85 8.40
CA LEU A 19 7.68 0.16 7.23
C LEU A 19 7.01 1.18 6.30
N GLU A 20 7.66 1.45 5.17
CA GLU A 20 7.15 2.36 4.15
C GLU A 20 6.83 1.61 2.86
N MET A 21 5.62 1.83 2.35
CA MET A 21 5.15 1.31 1.07
C MET A 21 4.33 2.36 0.34
N LEU A 22 4.58 2.52 -0.96
CA LEU A 22 3.82 3.44 -1.79
C LEU A 22 3.08 2.69 -2.90
N ALA A 23 1.82 3.09 -3.11
CA ALA A 23 0.96 2.55 -4.14
C ALA A 23 0.44 3.66 -5.04
N GLU A 24 0.23 3.34 -6.32
CA GLU A 24 -0.31 4.28 -7.30
C GLU A 24 -1.77 4.64 -7.00
N ALA A 25 -2.20 5.84 -7.36
CA ALA A 25 -3.59 6.28 -7.18
C ALA A 25 -4.14 6.82 -8.50
N ASP A 26 -4.26 5.93 -9.48
CA ASP A 26 -4.84 6.22 -10.79
C ASP A 26 -6.38 6.17 -10.77
N GLU A 27 -7.00 6.50 -11.90
CA GLU A 27 -8.47 6.44 -12.06
C GLU A 27 -9.02 5.02 -11.87
N GLY A 28 -8.22 4.00 -12.21
CA GLY A 28 -8.57 2.59 -12.04
C GLY A 28 -8.67 2.18 -10.57
N MET A 29 -7.95 2.87 -9.67
CA MET A 29 -7.87 2.56 -8.25
C MET A 29 -7.46 1.10 -8.01
N GLU A 30 -6.54 0.59 -8.84
CA GLU A 30 -5.95 -0.73 -8.62
C GLU A 30 -4.84 -0.67 -7.56
N ASN A 31 -4.29 0.50 -7.29
CA ASN A 31 -3.36 0.75 -6.19
C ASN A 31 -2.19 -0.25 -6.16
N MET A 32 -1.53 -0.37 -7.30
CA MET A 32 -0.34 -1.18 -7.46
C MET A 32 0.80 -0.59 -6.65
N ILE A 33 1.44 -1.43 -5.84
CA ILE A 33 2.60 -1.05 -5.04
C ILE A 33 3.79 -0.88 -5.99
N PHE A 34 4.37 0.32 -6.01
CA PHE A 34 5.53 0.63 -6.88
C PHE A 34 6.82 0.88 -6.09
N TYR A 35 6.74 0.95 -4.76
CA TYR A 35 7.90 1.14 -3.89
C TYR A 35 7.68 0.48 -2.53
N MET A 36 8.74 -0.14 -2.01
CA MET A 36 8.84 -0.66 -0.65
C MET A 36 10.26 -0.40 -0.15
N ASN A 37 10.40 0.24 1.01
CA ASN A 37 11.73 0.48 1.58
C ASN A 37 12.37 -0.83 2.10
N PRO A 38 13.68 -0.85 2.40
CA PRO A 38 14.37 -2.05 2.89
C PRO A 38 13.76 -2.60 4.20
N ALA A 39 13.30 -1.74 5.11
CA ALA A 39 12.64 -2.15 6.34
C ALA A 39 11.32 -2.89 6.06
N ALA A 40 10.49 -2.38 5.13
CA ALA A 40 9.26 -3.04 4.71
C ALA A 40 9.52 -4.43 4.14
N GLN A 41 10.49 -4.57 3.25
CA GLN A 41 10.85 -5.86 2.67
C GLN A 41 11.28 -6.86 3.75
N LYS A 42 12.14 -6.44 4.69
CA LYS A 42 12.62 -7.28 5.79
C LYS A 42 11.49 -7.70 6.74
N ILE A 43 10.62 -6.76 7.12
CA ILE A 43 9.51 -7.03 8.05
C ILE A 43 8.50 -7.98 7.39
N MET A 44 8.14 -7.74 6.14
CA MET A 44 7.20 -8.58 5.41
C MET A 44 7.77 -9.99 5.21
N GLU A 45 9.05 -10.12 4.88
CA GLU A 45 9.73 -11.43 4.82
C GLU A 45 9.75 -12.13 6.19
N GLY A 46 10.00 -11.43 7.29
CA GLY A 46 9.99 -12.05 8.62
C GLY A 46 8.60 -12.45 9.11
N ALA A 47 7.57 -11.68 8.75
CA ALA A 47 6.20 -11.84 9.24
C ALA A 47 5.30 -12.68 8.32
N HIS A 48 5.77 -13.07 7.12
CA HIS A 48 4.95 -13.71 6.09
C HIS A 48 4.17 -14.94 6.61
N ALA A 49 4.77 -15.77 7.46
CA ALA A 49 4.10 -16.98 7.96
C ALA A 49 2.85 -16.66 8.80
N GLY A 50 2.90 -15.59 9.60
CA GLY A 50 1.74 -15.14 10.40
C GLY A 50 0.74 -14.34 9.57
N LEU A 51 1.24 -13.45 8.71
CA LEU A 51 0.40 -12.60 7.87
C LEU A 51 -0.36 -13.42 6.81
N ASN A 52 0.28 -14.37 6.13
CA ASN A 52 -0.35 -15.16 5.07
C ASN A 52 -1.49 -16.06 5.60
N ALA A 53 -1.50 -16.40 6.90
CA ALA A 53 -2.62 -17.12 7.52
C ALA A 53 -3.90 -16.27 7.59
N GLU A 54 -3.74 -14.96 7.79
CA GLU A 54 -4.85 -14.00 7.87
C GLU A 54 -5.20 -13.40 6.50
N LEU A 55 -4.22 -13.35 5.60
CA LEU A 55 -4.34 -12.79 4.26
C LEU A 55 -4.65 -13.91 3.26
N ARG A 56 -5.93 -14.09 2.93
CA ARG A 56 -6.58 -15.08 2.03
C ARG A 56 -5.77 -15.60 0.82
N GLY A 57 -4.62 -16.25 1.06
CA GLY A 57 -3.67 -16.68 0.02
C GLY A 57 -2.80 -15.56 -0.57
N ALA A 58 -2.78 -14.34 -0.01
CA ALA A 58 -1.87 -13.31 -0.48
C ALA A 58 -0.47 -13.54 0.11
N ASP A 59 0.57 -13.44 -0.72
CA ASP A 59 1.96 -13.55 -0.26
C ASP A 59 2.55 -12.15 -0.15
N VAL A 60 2.84 -11.74 1.08
CA VAL A 60 3.42 -10.43 1.37
C VAL A 60 4.82 -10.24 0.76
N ARG A 61 5.51 -11.32 0.43
CA ARG A 61 6.83 -11.29 -0.23
C ARG A 61 6.73 -10.87 -1.69
N THR A 62 5.57 -11.08 -2.32
CA THR A 62 5.27 -10.65 -3.68
C THR A 62 4.38 -9.40 -3.68
N ALA A 63 4.44 -8.57 -2.63
CA ALA A 63 3.63 -7.36 -2.55
C ALA A 63 4.05 -6.33 -3.62
N TYR A 64 5.34 -6.18 -3.87
CA TYR A 64 5.86 -5.25 -4.88
C TYR A 64 5.34 -5.59 -6.28
N GLY A 65 4.81 -4.59 -6.99
CA GLY A 65 4.23 -4.76 -8.33
C GLY A 65 2.80 -5.33 -8.33
N HIS A 66 2.23 -5.61 -7.16
CA HIS A 66 0.86 -6.10 -7.01
C HIS A 66 -0.03 -5.08 -6.29
N SER A 67 -1.34 -5.27 -6.43
CA SER A 67 -2.33 -4.40 -5.82
C SER A 67 -2.39 -4.57 -4.31
N ILE A 68 -2.59 -3.48 -3.56
CA ILE A 68 -2.88 -3.56 -2.11
C ILE A 68 -4.19 -4.31 -1.83
N HIS A 69 -5.09 -4.43 -2.81
CA HIS A 69 -6.41 -5.04 -2.64
C HIS A 69 -6.34 -6.51 -2.25
N GLN A 70 -5.26 -7.21 -2.61
CA GLN A 70 -5.03 -8.59 -2.19
C GLN A 70 -4.95 -8.75 -0.66
N PHE A 71 -4.62 -7.67 0.06
CA PHE A 71 -4.51 -7.66 1.52
C PHE A 71 -5.80 -7.24 2.24
N HIS A 72 -6.85 -6.88 1.49
CA HIS A 72 -8.08 -6.36 2.04
C HIS A 72 -9.24 -7.36 1.86
N LYS A 73 -10.02 -7.55 2.93
CA LYS A 73 -11.21 -8.43 2.90
C LYS A 73 -12.26 -8.01 1.86
N ASP A 74 -12.39 -6.69 1.67
CA ASP A 74 -13.32 -6.04 0.75
C ASP A 74 -12.59 -4.93 -0.02
N PRO A 75 -12.00 -5.26 -1.19
CA PRO A 75 -11.31 -4.30 -2.05
C PRO A 75 -12.15 -3.10 -2.46
N GLU A 76 -13.44 -3.30 -2.75
CA GLU A 76 -14.27 -2.23 -3.30
C GLU A 76 -14.53 -1.14 -2.26
N ARG A 77 -14.67 -1.53 -0.99
CA ARG A 77 -14.71 -0.58 0.11
C ARG A 77 -13.45 0.30 0.17
N ILE A 78 -12.27 -0.26 -0.08
CA ILE A 78 -11.01 0.50 -0.07
C ILE A 78 -10.95 1.46 -1.25
N ARG A 79 -11.33 0.99 -2.46
CA ARG A 79 -11.45 1.87 -3.64
C ARG A 79 -12.36 3.06 -3.38
N GLN A 80 -13.53 2.84 -2.76
CA GLN A 80 -14.46 3.91 -2.41
C GLN A 80 -13.85 4.93 -1.44
N ILE A 81 -13.12 4.47 -0.41
CA ILE A 81 -12.42 5.34 0.54
C ILE A 81 -11.38 6.20 -0.20
N LEU A 82 -10.56 5.60 -1.06
CA LEU A 82 -9.51 6.31 -1.79
C LEU A 82 -10.08 7.30 -2.80
N ARG A 83 -11.15 6.92 -3.54
CA ARG A 83 -11.88 7.85 -4.43
C ARG A 83 -12.42 9.06 -3.68
N ALA A 84 -12.97 8.85 -2.48
CA ALA A 84 -13.47 9.94 -1.65
C ALA A 84 -12.34 10.88 -1.17
N LEU A 85 -11.17 10.33 -0.85
CA LEU A 85 -9.99 11.14 -0.49
C LEU A 85 -9.50 12.00 -1.66
N VAL A 86 -9.41 11.42 -2.86
CA VAL A 86 -9.00 12.15 -4.07
C VAL A 86 -10.00 13.24 -4.44
N SER A 87 -11.30 12.99 -4.27
CA SER A 87 -12.34 13.98 -4.57
C SER A 87 -12.45 15.11 -3.53
N GLY A 88 -11.65 15.05 -2.45
CA GLY A 88 -11.73 16.00 -1.33
C GLY A 88 -13.04 15.89 -0.55
N ALA A 89 -13.75 14.76 -0.66
CA ALA A 89 -15.01 14.55 0.05
C ALA A 89 -14.73 14.36 1.55
N GLU A 90 -15.10 15.35 2.36
CA GLU A 90 -14.99 15.25 3.82
C GLU A 90 -15.88 14.10 4.35
N LYS A 91 -15.32 13.29 5.24
CA LYS A 91 -16.13 12.35 6.03
C LYS A 91 -17.06 13.19 6.90
N LYS A 92 -18.37 13.19 6.60
CA LYS A 92 -19.39 13.66 7.54
C LYS A 92 -19.21 12.87 8.83
N THR A 93 -18.64 13.51 9.84
CA THR A 93 -18.49 12.91 11.17
C THR A 93 -19.89 12.68 11.69
N VAL A 94 -20.34 11.43 11.69
CA VAL A 94 -21.54 11.03 12.42
C VAL A 94 -21.17 11.08 13.90
N ARG A 95 -21.33 12.26 14.51
CA ARG A 95 -21.37 12.37 15.97
C ARG A 95 -22.65 11.66 16.40
N LYS A 96 -22.51 10.48 16.99
CA LYS A 96 -23.55 9.87 17.81
C LYS A 96 -23.65 10.60 19.13
#